data_AF-A0A2H0MMS0-F1
#
_entry.id   AF-A0A2H0MMS0-F1
#
_cell.length_a   1.000
_cell.length_b   1.000
_cell.length_c   1.000
_cell.angle_alpha   90.00
_cell.angle_beta   90.00
_cell.angle_gamma   90.00
#
_symmetry.space_group_name_H-M   'P 1'
#
loop_
_entity.id
_entity.type
_entity.pdbx_description
1 polymer ?
#
loop_
_entity_poly.entity_id
_entity_poly.type
_entity_poly.pdbx_seq_one_letter_code
_entity_poly.pdbx_strand_id
1 'polypeptide(L)'
;QTQVLADPRLHLVFGNNEEEVAARIQASLKPFGDPSTPFQVLFHNPSFQCLPPEFPRIATALEMLLMERRFPTVLGDKEEINYLYNQNLTRITPGINRLKGTHQGRIAVLASAGPSLDNALPYLRSLGNGAVIACVDTALSILSREGIVPDYVFSLDPQDISIHHFRVPVAPKTRLIFTPTVCAQIAHGFPHDKFVVFKEGHRLFREKIDLLNEKGTTPAGGSVACMGLDVLIQMGCNPILLTGQDCAFTGGRTYSRWARTCLGHIDQIDRVQTLDASHLLDRRRGKQLTVQRTDGGDVPTSQVMYGYLRGIEEIAREHPDVRIYNVASQGARIDHVSTLGSIGELVRLMN
;
A
#
# COMPACT_ATOMS: atom_id res chain seq x y z
N GLN A 1 20.93 -5.82 42.59
CA GLN A 1 20.71 -5.76 41.13
C GLN A 1 19.43 -6.45 40.66
N THR A 2 18.63 -7.08 41.54
CA THR A 2 17.46 -7.89 41.17
C THR A 2 16.08 -7.21 41.29
N GLN A 3 15.99 -6.00 41.85
CA GLN A 3 14.70 -5.34 42.09
C GLN A 3 13.93 -4.97 40.82
N VAL A 4 14.62 -4.75 39.70
CA VAL A 4 13.99 -4.46 38.40
C VAL A 4 13.19 -5.65 37.87
N LEU A 5 13.63 -6.88 38.12
CA LEU A 5 12.94 -8.09 37.66
C LEU A 5 11.66 -8.40 38.47
N ALA A 6 11.51 -7.79 39.64
CA ALA A 6 10.32 -7.92 40.48
C ALA A 6 9.31 -6.78 40.25
N ASP A 7 9.62 -5.82 39.38
CA ASP A 7 8.71 -4.72 39.07
C ASP A 7 7.50 -5.25 38.28
N PRO A 8 6.25 -5.04 38.74
CA PRO A 8 5.06 -5.54 38.06
C PRO A 8 4.85 -4.93 36.67
N ARG A 9 5.57 -3.85 36.33
CA ARG A 9 5.57 -3.24 34.99
C ARG A 9 6.49 -3.96 34.01
N LEU A 10 7.37 -4.84 34.49
CA LEU A 10 8.22 -5.66 33.64
C LEU A 10 7.51 -6.98 33.32
N HIS A 11 7.20 -7.18 32.05
CA HIS A 11 6.67 -8.44 31.54
C HIS A 11 7.77 -9.15 30.75
N LEU A 12 8.19 -10.32 31.23
CA LEU A 12 9.10 -11.20 30.49
C LEU A 12 8.28 -12.26 29.74
N VAL A 13 8.33 -12.20 28.40
CA VAL A 13 7.71 -13.21 27.55
C VAL A 13 8.81 -14.08 26.94
N PHE A 14 8.69 -15.39 27.14
CA PHE A 14 9.60 -16.40 26.60
C PHE A 14 8.82 -17.67 26.25
N GLY A 15 9.40 -18.47 25.37
CA GLY A 15 8.84 -19.74 24.90
C GLY A 15 9.69 -20.28 23.75
N ASN A 16 9.46 -21.54 23.37
CA ASN A 16 10.13 -22.18 22.23
C ASN A 16 9.23 -22.26 20.99
N ASN A 17 7.93 -21.96 21.14
CA ASN A 17 6.95 -21.94 20.08
C ASN A 17 6.52 -20.49 19.83
N GLU A 18 6.68 -20.03 18.59
CA GLU A 18 6.34 -18.68 18.18
C GLU A 18 4.86 -18.31 18.44
N GLU A 19 3.91 -19.22 18.19
CA GLU A 19 2.48 -18.94 18.39
C GLU A 19 2.14 -18.72 19.85
N GLU A 20 2.77 -19.50 20.73
CA GLU A 20 2.60 -19.34 22.17
C GLU A 20 3.20 -18.01 22.65
N VAL A 21 4.39 -17.66 22.17
CA VAL A 21 5.04 -16.38 22.48
C VAL A 21 4.20 -15.21 21.96
N ALA A 22 3.68 -15.29 20.74
CA ALA A 22 2.84 -14.25 20.14
C ALA A 22 1.54 -14.05 20.94
N ALA A 23 0.85 -15.13 21.33
CA ALA A 23 -0.36 -15.07 22.15
C ALA A 23 -0.09 -14.41 23.52
N ARG A 24 1.06 -14.71 24.14
CA ARG A 24 1.47 -14.09 25.40
C ARG A 24 1.78 -12.61 25.24
N ILE A 25 2.48 -12.21 24.17
CA ILE A 25 2.70 -10.79 23.84
C ILE A 25 1.36 -10.07 23.67
N GLN A 26 0.42 -10.64 22.92
CA GLN A 26 -0.90 -10.06 22.69
C GLN A 26 -1.69 -9.91 24.00
N ALA A 27 -1.63 -10.91 24.89
CA ALA A 27 -2.25 -10.82 26.21
C ALA A 27 -1.67 -9.69 27.07
N SER A 28 -0.34 -9.48 27.02
CA SER A 28 0.33 -8.36 27.69
C SER A 28 0.00 -6.99 27.09
N LEU A 29 -0.30 -6.93 25.79
CA LEU A 29 -0.68 -5.69 25.11
C LEU A 29 -2.18 -5.37 25.24
N LYS A 30 -3.03 -6.35 25.56
CA LYS A 30 -4.49 -6.20 25.67
C LYS A 30 -4.95 -5.03 26.58
N PRO A 31 -4.32 -4.77 27.75
CA PRO A 31 -4.68 -3.61 28.58
C PRO A 31 -4.43 -2.26 27.91
N PHE A 32 -3.57 -2.21 26.90
CA PHE A 32 -3.22 -1.01 26.13
C PHE A 32 -4.01 -0.91 24.81
N GLY A 33 -4.93 -1.84 24.53
CA GLY A 33 -5.72 -1.86 23.30
C GLY A 33 -6.95 -0.94 23.32
N ASP A 34 -7.19 -0.19 24.40
CA ASP A 34 -8.28 0.79 24.47
C ASP A 34 -7.91 2.05 23.66
N PRO A 35 -8.66 2.40 22.61
CA PRO A 35 -8.41 3.59 21.80
C PRO A 35 -8.39 4.91 22.59
N SER A 36 -9.02 4.92 23.77
CA SER A 36 -9.07 6.10 24.65
C SER A 36 -7.81 6.31 25.49
N THR A 37 -6.93 5.30 25.59
CA THR A 37 -5.70 5.39 26.37
C THR A 37 -4.49 5.60 25.45
N PRO A 38 -3.88 6.79 25.42
CA PRO A 38 -2.70 7.02 24.58
C PRO A 38 -1.53 6.20 25.11
N PHE A 39 -1.13 5.16 24.36
CA PHE A 39 0.04 4.36 24.67
C PHE A 39 1.16 4.59 23.63
N GLN A 40 2.40 4.68 24.11
CA GLN A 40 3.58 4.81 23.26
C GLN A 40 4.45 3.56 23.43
N VAL A 41 4.59 2.77 22.36
CA VAL A 41 5.52 1.63 22.33
C VAL A 41 6.95 2.15 22.18
N LEU A 42 7.90 1.79 23.04
CA LEU A 42 9.32 2.14 22.84
C LEU A 42 10.11 0.88 22.52
N PHE A 43 10.89 0.93 21.45
CA PHE A 43 11.73 -0.19 21.02
C PHE A 43 13.15 -0.03 21.58
N HIS A 44 13.58 -0.99 22.38
CA HIS A 44 14.97 -1.13 22.76
C HIS A 44 15.71 -1.93 21.67
N ASN A 45 16.44 -1.22 20.79
CA ASN A 45 17.05 -1.81 19.60
C ASN A 45 17.96 -3.04 19.88
N PRO A 46 18.79 -3.08 20.94
CA PRO A 46 19.55 -4.28 21.28
C PRO A 46 18.66 -5.49 21.59
N SER A 47 17.56 -5.30 22.33
CA SER A 47 16.61 -6.40 22.61
C SER A 47 15.93 -6.91 21.35
N PHE A 48 15.63 -6.01 20.41
CA PHE A 48 15.08 -6.37 19.11
C PHE A 48 16.06 -7.22 18.28
N GLN A 49 17.35 -6.90 18.31
CA GLN A 49 18.40 -7.66 17.62
C GLN A 49 18.65 -9.05 18.23
N CYS A 50 18.20 -9.29 19.46
CA CYS A 50 18.30 -10.58 20.14
C CYS A 50 17.10 -11.51 19.87
N LEU A 51 16.14 -11.11 19.02
CA LEU A 51 15.02 -11.98 18.67
C LEU A 51 15.51 -13.24 17.96
N PRO A 52 15.03 -14.43 18.36
CA PRO A 52 15.41 -15.67 17.71
C PRO A 52 15.04 -15.67 16.22
N PRO A 53 15.93 -16.09 15.31
CA PRO A 53 15.61 -16.20 13.88
C PRO A 53 14.49 -17.22 13.61
N GLU A 54 14.23 -18.13 14.54
CA GLU A 54 13.14 -19.09 14.51
C GLU A 54 11.75 -18.45 14.74
N PHE A 55 11.67 -17.17 15.13
CA PHE A 55 10.43 -16.41 15.32
C PHE A 55 10.23 -15.32 14.24
N PRO A 56 10.06 -15.72 12.96
CA PRO A 56 9.97 -14.78 11.86
C PRO A 56 8.72 -13.91 11.87
N ARG A 57 7.56 -14.42 12.31
CA ARG A 57 6.29 -13.65 12.39
C ARG A 57 6.38 -12.56 13.46
N ILE A 58 6.93 -12.87 14.63
CA ILE A 58 7.09 -11.88 15.71
C ILE A 58 8.12 -10.81 15.32
N ALA A 59 9.27 -11.24 14.80
CA ALA A 59 10.30 -10.31 14.32
C ALA A 59 9.72 -9.36 13.26
N THR A 60 8.97 -9.90 12.31
CA THR A 60 8.35 -9.12 11.25
C THR A 60 7.29 -8.15 11.78
N ALA A 61 6.40 -8.57 12.68
CA ALA A 61 5.37 -7.71 13.26
C ALA A 61 5.98 -6.53 14.04
N LEU A 62 7.01 -6.79 14.84
CA LEU A 62 7.74 -5.75 15.57
C LEU A 62 8.51 -4.81 14.63
N GLU A 63 9.07 -5.35 13.53
CA GLU A 63 9.69 -4.54 12.47
C GLU A 63 8.69 -3.66 11.72
N MET A 64 7.47 -4.15 11.46
CA MET A 64 6.40 -3.36 10.86
C MET A 64 6.02 -2.17 11.77
N LEU A 65 5.85 -2.40 13.07
CA LEU A 65 5.60 -1.35 14.06
C LEU A 65 6.75 -0.31 14.13
N LEU A 66 8.00 -0.75 13.96
CA LEU A 66 9.17 0.12 13.86
C LEU A 66 9.15 0.95 12.56
N MET A 67 8.79 0.34 11.43
CA MET A 67 8.70 1.02 10.14
C MET A 67 7.62 2.09 10.12
N GLU A 68 6.41 1.79 10.59
CA GLU A 68 5.30 2.75 10.71
C GLU A 68 5.70 3.99 11.51
N ARG A 69 6.66 3.88 12.44
CA ARG A 69 7.21 5.01 13.20
C ARG A 69 8.31 5.76 12.48
N ARG A 70 9.16 5.06 11.72
CA ARG A 70 10.22 5.68 10.93
C ARG A 70 9.67 6.51 9.78
N PHE A 71 8.57 6.09 9.14
CA PHE A 71 7.98 6.81 8.02
C PHE A 71 7.61 8.26 8.37
N PRO A 72 6.87 8.56 9.45
CA PRO A 72 6.64 9.93 9.91
C PRO A 72 7.92 10.68 10.30
N THR A 73 8.95 10.02 10.81
CA THR A 73 10.23 10.67 11.14
C THR A 73 11.04 11.06 9.91
N VAL A 74 10.93 10.29 8.82
CA VAL A 74 11.69 10.52 7.58
C VAL A 74 10.93 11.43 6.60
N LEU A 75 9.60 11.30 6.53
CA LEU A 75 8.76 12.01 5.56
C LEU A 75 7.86 13.07 6.19
N GLY A 76 7.75 13.13 7.52
CA GLY A 76 6.77 13.97 8.22
C GLY A 76 6.92 15.46 7.94
N ASP A 77 8.14 15.97 7.84
CA ASP A 77 8.39 17.37 7.48
C ASP A 77 7.85 17.68 6.09
N LYS A 78 8.00 16.73 5.15
CA LYS A 78 7.52 16.88 3.78
C LYS A 78 6.00 16.75 3.68
N GLU A 79 5.39 15.83 4.43
CA GLU A 79 3.94 15.72 4.53
C GLU A 79 3.30 16.99 5.09
N GLU A 80 3.93 17.60 6.10
CA GLU A 80 3.46 18.84 6.72
C GLU A 80 3.55 20.03 5.75
N ILE A 81 4.69 20.17 5.07
CA ILE A 81 4.89 21.18 4.03
C ILE A 81 3.86 21.00 2.89
N ASN A 82 3.72 19.79 2.37
CA ASN A 82 2.75 19.51 1.30
C ASN A 82 1.33 19.77 1.76
N TYR A 83 0.96 19.37 2.97
CA TYR A 83 -0.37 19.62 3.51
C TYR A 83 -0.70 21.12 3.59
N LEU A 84 0.27 21.95 3.99
CA LEU A 84 0.12 23.41 3.97
C LEU A 84 -0.10 23.93 2.54
N TYR A 85 0.71 23.51 1.58
CA TYR A 85 0.56 23.90 0.17
C TYR A 85 -0.75 23.39 -0.46
N ASN A 86 -1.21 22.22 -0.05
CA ASN A 86 -2.39 21.58 -0.59
C ASN A 86 -3.68 21.97 0.15
N GLN A 87 -3.61 22.75 1.23
CA GLN A 87 -4.76 22.98 2.12
C GLN A 87 -5.96 23.60 1.40
N ASN A 88 -5.73 24.66 0.61
CA ASN A 88 -6.79 25.32 -0.15
C ASN A 88 -7.39 24.39 -1.21
N LEU A 89 -6.54 23.67 -1.94
CA LEU A 89 -6.96 22.69 -2.95
C LEU A 89 -7.79 21.58 -2.30
N THR A 90 -7.33 21.05 -1.16
CA THR A 90 -8.00 20.00 -0.39
C THR A 90 -9.41 20.42 0.02
N ARG A 91 -9.58 21.68 0.44
CA ARG A 91 -10.88 22.21 0.87
C ARG A 91 -11.89 22.26 -0.27
N ILE A 92 -11.48 22.76 -1.44
CA ILE A 92 -12.36 22.95 -2.60
C ILE A 92 -12.58 21.69 -3.42
N THR A 93 -11.67 20.72 -3.34
CA THR A 93 -11.77 19.46 -4.08
C THR A 93 -12.86 18.57 -3.44
N PRO A 94 -13.71 17.90 -4.24
CA PRO A 94 -14.66 16.94 -3.70
C PRO A 94 -13.93 15.76 -3.03
N GLY A 95 -14.53 15.19 -2.00
CA GLY A 95 -13.98 14.00 -1.36
C GLY A 95 -14.48 12.71 -1.98
N ILE A 96 -13.81 11.59 -1.67
CA ILE A 96 -14.21 10.24 -2.11
C ILE A 96 -15.62 9.83 -1.70
N ASN A 97 -16.23 10.46 -0.69
CA ASN A 97 -17.64 10.23 -0.35
C ASN A 97 -18.58 10.49 -1.55
N ARG A 98 -18.18 11.35 -2.50
CA ARG A 98 -18.94 11.59 -3.75
C ARG A 98 -18.90 10.40 -4.72
N LEU A 99 -17.96 9.47 -4.52
CA LEU A 99 -17.75 8.28 -5.36
C LEU A 99 -18.32 7.01 -4.71
N LYS A 100 -18.78 7.08 -3.45
CA LYS A 100 -19.36 5.92 -2.76
C LYS A 100 -20.53 5.34 -3.54
N GLY A 101 -20.48 4.03 -3.79
CA GLY A 101 -21.50 3.29 -4.54
C GLY A 101 -21.64 3.66 -6.03
N THR A 102 -20.80 4.54 -6.58
CA THR A 102 -20.93 4.98 -7.99
C THR A 102 -20.61 3.89 -9.00
N HIS A 103 -19.92 2.82 -8.58
CA HIS A 103 -19.58 1.66 -9.38
C HIS A 103 -20.14 0.36 -8.78
N GLN A 104 -21.32 0.44 -8.15
CA GLN A 104 -21.96 -0.70 -7.50
C GLN A 104 -22.04 -1.93 -8.41
N GLY A 105 -21.42 -3.03 -8.00
CA GLY A 105 -21.40 -4.31 -8.71
C GLY A 105 -20.57 -4.32 -9.99
N ARG A 106 -19.86 -3.25 -10.31
CA ARG A 106 -18.94 -3.24 -11.46
C ARG A 106 -17.65 -3.96 -11.11
N ILE A 107 -17.09 -4.63 -12.11
CA ILE A 107 -15.74 -5.18 -12.03
C ILE A 107 -14.74 -4.03 -12.02
N ALA A 108 -13.78 -4.07 -11.10
CA ALA A 108 -12.67 -3.15 -11.09
C ALA A 108 -11.33 -3.87 -11.26
N VAL A 109 -10.38 -3.21 -11.91
CA VAL A 109 -8.98 -3.61 -11.96
C VAL A 109 -8.18 -2.57 -11.21
N LEU A 110 -7.33 -2.99 -10.27
CA LEU A 110 -6.31 -2.17 -9.66
C LEU A 110 -4.93 -2.61 -10.16
N ALA A 111 -4.33 -1.77 -11.01
CA ALA A 111 -2.99 -1.99 -11.56
C ALA A 111 -1.91 -1.34 -10.68
N SER A 112 -1.03 -2.18 -10.15
CA SER A 112 0.19 -1.83 -9.42
C SER A 112 1.44 -2.01 -10.31
N ALA A 113 2.59 -1.51 -9.88
CA ALA A 113 3.81 -1.48 -10.71
C ALA A 113 4.70 -2.73 -10.62
N GLY A 114 4.24 -3.81 -9.97
CA GLY A 114 5.00 -5.04 -9.80
C GLY A 114 5.26 -5.81 -11.11
N PRO A 115 6.25 -6.72 -11.12
CA PRO A 115 6.63 -7.50 -12.31
C PRO A 115 5.47 -8.19 -13.04
N SER A 116 4.45 -8.66 -12.34
CA SER A 116 3.28 -9.36 -12.91
C SER A 116 2.41 -8.47 -13.80
N LEU A 117 2.50 -7.14 -13.70
CA LEU A 117 1.80 -6.23 -14.61
C LEU A 117 2.17 -6.53 -16.06
N ASP A 118 3.43 -6.89 -16.33
CA ASP A 118 3.93 -7.22 -17.68
C ASP A 118 3.06 -8.27 -18.39
N ASN A 119 2.55 -9.24 -17.62
CA ASN A 119 1.72 -10.32 -18.12
C ASN A 119 0.27 -9.89 -18.32
N ALA A 120 -0.22 -8.91 -17.55
CA ALA A 120 -1.60 -8.45 -17.61
C ALA A 120 -1.86 -7.39 -18.69
N LEU A 121 -0.84 -6.64 -19.12
CA LEU A 121 -0.98 -5.51 -20.07
C LEU A 121 -1.75 -5.85 -21.36
N PRO A 122 -1.49 -6.97 -22.08
CA PRO A 122 -2.25 -7.31 -23.28
C PRO A 122 -3.75 -7.42 -23.03
N TYR A 123 -4.14 -7.86 -21.84
CA TYR A 123 -5.52 -8.10 -21.47
C TYR A 123 -6.23 -6.85 -20.98
N LEU A 124 -5.54 -5.98 -20.24
CA LEU A 124 -6.07 -4.67 -19.85
C LEU A 124 -6.50 -3.85 -21.06
N ARG A 125 -5.79 -3.98 -22.19
CA ARG A 125 -6.22 -3.39 -23.47
C ARG A 125 -7.56 -3.93 -23.97
N SER A 126 -7.82 -5.22 -23.77
CA SER A 126 -9.04 -5.90 -24.24
C SER A 126 -10.28 -5.65 -23.37
N LEU A 127 -10.11 -5.23 -22.11
CA LEU A 127 -11.24 -5.00 -21.19
C LEU A 127 -12.12 -3.80 -21.60
N GLY A 128 -11.56 -2.83 -22.33
CA GLY A 128 -12.30 -1.66 -22.81
C GLY A 128 -13.07 -0.95 -21.70
N ASN A 129 -14.35 -0.65 -21.92
CA ASN A 129 -15.26 -0.05 -20.93
C ASN A 129 -15.96 -1.09 -20.03
N GLY A 130 -15.64 -2.38 -20.14
CA GLY A 130 -16.27 -3.47 -19.40
C GLY A 130 -15.91 -3.53 -17.92
N ALA A 131 -14.82 -2.85 -17.51
CA ALA A 131 -14.38 -2.75 -16.13
C ALA A 131 -13.97 -1.32 -15.79
N VAL A 132 -13.99 -0.99 -14.50
CA VAL A 132 -13.35 0.22 -13.97
C VAL A 132 -11.85 -0.05 -13.91
N ILE A 133 -11.04 0.67 -14.69
CA ILE A 133 -9.59 0.51 -14.66
C ILE A 133 -9.01 1.57 -13.73
N ALA A 134 -8.40 1.16 -12.63
CA ALA A 134 -7.67 2.04 -11.74
C ALA A 134 -6.21 1.63 -11.64
N CYS A 135 -5.34 2.58 -11.31
CA CYS A 135 -3.93 2.28 -11.09
C CYS A 135 -3.33 3.11 -9.96
N VAL A 136 -2.25 2.59 -9.38
CA VAL A 136 -1.35 3.41 -8.57
C VAL A 136 -0.54 4.34 -9.47
N ASP A 137 -0.04 5.44 -8.93
CA ASP A 137 0.81 6.39 -9.64
C ASP A 137 2.00 5.73 -10.36
N THR A 138 2.75 4.86 -9.68
CA THR A 138 3.90 4.14 -10.25
C THR A 138 3.55 3.29 -11.49
N ALA A 139 2.29 2.89 -11.66
CA ALA A 139 1.81 2.13 -12.82
C ALA A 139 1.26 3.01 -13.96
N LEU A 140 0.98 4.30 -13.71
CA LEU A 140 0.36 5.20 -14.69
C LEU A 140 1.18 5.29 -15.98
N SER A 141 2.49 5.47 -15.87
CA SER A 141 3.38 5.61 -17.03
C SER A 141 3.50 4.31 -17.84
N ILE A 142 3.37 3.15 -17.19
CA ILE A 142 3.37 1.84 -17.84
C ILE A 142 2.08 1.67 -18.65
N LEU A 143 0.93 1.98 -18.05
CA LEU A 143 -0.36 1.91 -18.74
C LEU A 143 -0.43 2.89 -19.92
N SER A 144 0.00 4.14 -19.72
CA SER A 144 0.02 5.17 -20.76
C SER A 144 0.87 4.75 -21.96
N ARG A 145 2.06 4.20 -21.71
CA ARG A 145 2.94 3.66 -22.76
C ARG A 145 2.27 2.55 -23.57
N GLU A 146 1.48 1.72 -22.90
CA GLU A 146 0.77 0.62 -23.55
C GLU A 146 -0.59 1.06 -24.10
N GLY A 147 -0.93 2.35 -24.09
CA GLY A 147 -2.19 2.88 -24.61
C GLY A 147 -3.43 2.51 -23.79
N ILE A 148 -3.24 2.10 -22.53
CA ILE A 148 -4.33 1.78 -21.60
C ILE A 148 -4.68 3.04 -20.82
N VAL A 149 -5.96 3.41 -20.84
CA VAL A 149 -6.44 4.63 -20.18
C VAL A 149 -7.19 4.29 -18.90
N PRO A 150 -6.60 4.52 -17.71
CA PRO A 150 -7.28 4.32 -16.44
C PRO A 150 -8.41 5.34 -16.25
N ASP A 151 -9.47 4.94 -15.55
CA ASP A 151 -10.52 5.81 -15.05
C ASP A 151 -10.08 6.54 -13.78
N TYR A 152 -9.25 5.90 -12.94
CA TYR A 152 -8.73 6.45 -11.69
C TYR A 152 -7.22 6.22 -11.54
N VAL A 153 -6.52 7.22 -11.02
CA VAL A 153 -5.13 7.12 -10.57
C VAL A 153 -5.09 7.47 -9.09
N PHE A 154 -4.45 6.63 -8.29
CA PHE A 154 -4.24 6.85 -6.87
C PHE A 154 -2.82 7.38 -6.61
N SER A 155 -2.68 8.35 -5.71
CA SER A 155 -1.37 8.83 -5.27
C SER A 155 -1.42 9.33 -3.83
N LEU A 156 -0.43 8.95 -3.01
CA LEU A 156 -0.32 9.44 -1.63
C LEU A 156 1.08 9.86 -1.22
N ASP A 157 2.10 9.55 -2.03
CA ASP A 157 3.48 9.78 -1.64
C ASP A 157 3.81 11.27 -1.58
N PRO A 158 4.41 11.76 -0.48
CA PRO A 158 4.76 13.16 -0.32
C PRO A 158 6.00 13.55 -1.14
N GLN A 159 6.73 12.59 -1.71
CA GLN A 159 8.05 12.79 -2.30
C GLN A 159 7.97 13.49 -3.66
N ASP A 160 8.86 14.45 -3.94
CA ASP A 160 8.82 15.19 -5.22
C ASP A 160 9.12 14.29 -6.40
N ILE A 161 9.91 13.24 -6.19
CA ILE A 161 10.23 12.28 -7.25
C ILE A 161 8.99 11.58 -7.79
N SER A 162 7.91 11.44 -7.01
CA SER A 162 6.66 10.82 -7.45
C SER A 162 6.03 11.54 -8.65
N ILE A 163 6.35 12.83 -8.88
CA ILE A 163 5.89 13.57 -10.07
C ILE A 163 6.34 12.93 -11.39
N HIS A 164 7.43 12.16 -11.39
CA HIS A 164 7.96 11.53 -12.59
C HIS A 164 7.00 10.49 -13.16
N HIS A 165 6.16 9.88 -12.33
CA HIS A 165 5.13 8.95 -12.79
C HIS A 165 4.01 9.64 -13.60
N PHE A 166 3.85 10.95 -13.43
CA PHE A 166 2.86 11.77 -14.12
C PHE A 166 3.41 12.52 -15.34
N ARG A 167 4.69 12.31 -15.71
CA ARG A 167 5.30 12.87 -16.93
C ARG A 167 4.89 12.12 -18.20
N VAL A 168 3.60 11.83 -18.32
CA VAL A 168 2.99 11.17 -19.46
C VAL A 168 1.66 11.86 -19.80
N PRO A 169 1.17 11.76 -21.04
CA PRO A 169 -0.17 12.24 -21.35
C PRO A 169 -1.21 11.51 -20.50
N VAL A 170 -2.04 12.28 -19.80
CA VAL A 170 -3.19 11.78 -19.03
C VAL A 170 -4.46 12.10 -19.79
N ALA A 171 -5.27 11.09 -20.10
CA ALA A 171 -6.51 11.29 -20.86
C ALA A 171 -7.56 12.04 -20.04
N PRO A 172 -8.43 12.87 -20.67
CA PRO A 172 -9.46 13.66 -19.98
C PRO A 172 -10.41 12.89 -19.06
N LYS A 173 -10.67 11.61 -19.35
CA LYS A 173 -11.54 10.77 -18.50
C LYS A 173 -10.89 10.33 -17.18
N THR A 174 -9.57 10.43 -17.08
CA THR A 174 -8.79 9.92 -15.96
C THR A 174 -8.90 10.88 -14.78
N ARG A 175 -9.23 10.35 -13.59
CA ARG A 175 -9.41 11.14 -12.37
C ARG A 175 -8.31 10.82 -11.36
N LEU A 176 -7.83 11.83 -10.65
CA LEU A 176 -6.86 11.62 -9.56
C LEU A 176 -7.58 11.47 -8.23
N ILE A 177 -7.22 10.45 -7.45
CA ILE A 177 -7.62 10.30 -6.05
C ILE A 177 -6.36 10.39 -5.19
N PHE A 178 -6.31 11.37 -4.29
CA PHE A 178 -5.09 11.68 -3.56
C PHE A 178 -5.31 12.02 -2.09
N THR A 179 -4.24 11.88 -1.29
CA THR A 179 -4.23 12.31 0.12
C THR A 179 -3.81 13.77 0.25
N PRO A 180 -4.27 14.51 1.28
CA PRO A 180 -3.87 15.91 1.48
C PRO A 180 -2.35 16.15 1.57
N THR A 181 -1.57 15.11 1.90
CA THR A 181 -0.11 15.15 2.08
C THR A 181 0.71 14.77 0.84
N VAL A 182 0.05 14.37 -0.26
CA VAL A 182 0.71 14.02 -1.53
C VAL A 182 1.62 15.14 -2.03
N CYS A 183 2.64 14.80 -2.83
CA CYS A 183 3.48 15.78 -3.51
C CYS A 183 2.64 16.92 -4.14
N ALA A 184 2.93 18.16 -3.76
CA ALA A 184 2.18 19.32 -4.21
C ALA A 184 2.19 19.46 -5.75
N GLN A 185 3.29 19.08 -6.41
CA GLN A 185 3.37 19.10 -7.87
C GLN A 185 2.34 18.18 -8.54
N ILE A 186 2.03 17.03 -7.92
CA ILE A 186 0.99 16.11 -8.42
C ILE A 186 -0.40 16.73 -8.19
N ALA A 187 -0.68 17.18 -6.96
CA ALA A 187 -1.99 17.71 -6.59
C ALA A 187 -2.39 18.93 -7.44
N HIS A 188 -1.46 19.85 -7.66
CA HIS A 188 -1.68 21.08 -8.42
C HIS A 188 -1.50 20.89 -9.93
N GLY A 189 -0.60 19.98 -10.36
CA GLY A 189 -0.28 19.76 -11.77
C GLY A 189 -1.21 18.80 -12.52
N PHE A 190 -2.01 17.99 -11.82
CA PHE A 190 -2.93 17.07 -12.48
C PHE A 190 -4.06 17.84 -13.20
N PRO A 191 -4.26 17.61 -14.52
CA PRO A 191 -5.03 18.51 -15.38
C PRO A 191 -6.55 18.27 -15.38
N HIS A 192 -7.02 17.14 -14.83
CA HIS A 192 -8.43 16.72 -14.90
C HIS A 192 -9.06 16.65 -13.50
N ASP A 193 -10.26 16.08 -13.40
CA ASP A 193 -11.00 15.95 -12.15
C ASP A 193 -10.20 15.22 -11.06
N LYS A 194 -10.40 15.68 -9.81
CA LYS A 194 -9.68 15.19 -8.64
C LYS A 194 -10.63 14.92 -7.49
N PHE A 195 -10.27 13.97 -6.63
CA PHE A 195 -10.96 13.67 -5.39
C PHE A 195 -9.93 13.51 -4.26
N VAL A 196 -10.32 13.91 -3.05
CA VAL A 196 -9.49 13.76 -1.86
C VAL A 196 -9.98 12.59 -1.00
N VAL A 197 -9.05 11.81 -0.49
CA VAL A 197 -9.28 10.82 0.57
C VAL A 197 -8.37 11.12 1.76
N PHE A 198 -8.92 11.05 2.96
CA PHE A 198 -8.16 11.25 4.18
C PHE A 198 -7.73 9.91 4.79
N LYS A 199 -6.46 9.79 5.18
CA LYS A 199 -5.98 8.62 5.93
C LYS A 199 -6.45 8.68 7.38
N GLU A 200 -7.19 7.67 7.83
CA GLU A 200 -7.67 7.63 9.21
C GLU A 200 -6.51 7.68 10.23
N GLY A 201 -6.73 8.39 11.34
CA GLY A 201 -5.73 8.54 12.42
C GLY A 201 -4.52 9.42 12.10
N HIS A 202 -4.41 10.00 10.90
CA HIS A 202 -3.24 10.79 10.51
C HIS A 202 -3.06 12.08 11.33
N ARG A 203 -1.86 12.31 11.87
CA ARG A 203 -1.54 13.36 12.85
C ARG A 203 -1.99 14.78 12.45
N LEU A 204 -1.86 15.14 11.17
CA LEU A 204 -2.12 16.50 10.68
C LEU A 204 -3.61 16.89 10.60
N PHE A 205 -4.51 15.91 10.65
CA PHE A 205 -5.93 16.16 10.42
C PHE A 205 -6.87 15.23 11.19
N ARG A 206 -6.36 14.40 12.11
CA ARG A 206 -7.18 13.53 12.98
C ARG A 206 -8.24 14.29 13.79
N GLU A 207 -7.98 15.56 14.11
CA GLU A 207 -8.91 16.42 14.88
C GLU A 207 -9.95 17.12 13.99
N LYS A 208 -9.83 17.02 12.66
CA LYS A 208 -10.72 17.71 11.70
C LYS A 208 -11.94 16.85 11.34
N ILE A 209 -12.67 16.39 12.35
CA ILE A 209 -13.75 15.39 12.21
C ILE A 209 -14.78 15.76 11.15
N ASP A 210 -15.24 17.02 11.11
CA ASP A 210 -16.22 17.46 10.11
C ASP A 210 -15.71 17.33 8.67
N LEU A 211 -14.43 17.67 8.45
CA LEU A 211 -13.79 17.56 7.13
C LEU A 211 -13.58 16.08 6.75
N LEU A 212 -13.21 15.23 7.71
CA LEU A 212 -13.09 13.79 7.51
C LEU A 212 -14.44 13.17 7.11
N ASN A 213 -15.50 13.55 7.82
CA ASN A 213 -16.87 13.10 7.55
C ASN A 213 -17.39 13.60 6.21
N GLU A 214 -17.09 14.86 5.83
CA GLU A 214 -17.49 15.42 4.54
C GLU A 214 -16.78 14.72 3.38
N LYS A 215 -15.45 14.61 3.45
CA LYS A 215 -14.64 14.17 2.32
C LYS A 215 -14.54 12.65 2.21
N GLY A 216 -14.54 11.94 3.33
CA GLY A 216 -14.38 10.50 3.41
C GLY A 216 -12.95 10.09 3.74
N THR A 217 -12.85 8.94 4.39
CA THR A 217 -11.60 8.39 4.92
C THR A 217 -11.29 7.02 4.35
N THR A 218 -10.02 6.62 4.48
CA THR A 218 -9.56 5.25 4.27
C THR A 218 -8.77 4.81 5.50
N PRO A 219 -9.06 3.62 6.07
CA PRO A 219 -8.19 3.02 7.08
C PRO A 219 -6.87 2.54 6.45
N ALA A 220 -6.88 2.32 5.13
CA ALA A 220 -5.79 1.75 4.36
C ALA A 220 -4.84 2.82 3.81
N GLY A 221 -3.80 3.19 4.57
CA GLY A 221 -2.85 4.22 4.18
C GLY A 221 -1.37 3.81 4.17
N GLY A 222 -1.07 2.51 4.22
CA GLY A 222 0.32 2.00 4.22
C GLY A 222 0.98 1.97 2.84
N SER A 223 0.18 1.93 1.77
CA SER A 223 0.65 1.99 0.38
C SER A 223 -0.44 2.56 -0.53
N VAL A 224 -0.06 3.06 -1.71
CA VAL A 224 -1.00 3.54 -2.74
C VAL A 224 -1.98 2.43 -3.15
N ALA A 225 -1.51 1.19 -3.21
CA ALA A 225 -2.34 0.04 -3.57
C ALA A 225 -3.38 -0.29 -2.49
N CYS A 226 -3.01 -0.25 -1.21
CA CYS A 226 -3.94 -0.45 -0.10
C CYS A 226 -5.06 0.61 -0.13
N MET A 227 -4.69 1.88 -0.28
CA MET A 227 -5.65 2.97 -0.43
C MET A 227 -6.55 2.76 -1.66
N GLY A 228 -5.97 2.38 -2.80
CA GLY A 228 -6.72 2.14 -4.02
C GLY A 228 -7.74 1.01 -3.88
N LEU A 229 -7.36 -0.10 -3.24
CA LEU A 229 -8.25 -1.24 -2.99
C LEU A 229 -9.42 -0.84 -2.11
N ASP A 230 -9.15 -0.23 -0.97
CA ASP A 230 -10.20 0.23 -0.04
C ASP A 230 -11.14 1.23 -0.71
N VAL A 231 -10.62 2.21 -1.43
CA VAL A 231 -11.47 3.18 -2.14
C VAL A 231 -12.33 2.51 -3.22
N LEU A 232 -11.80 1.53 -3.97
CA LEU A 232 -12.60 0.77 -4.94
C LEU A 232 -13.72 -0.04 -4.28
N ILE A 233 -13.49 -0.60 -3.09
CA ILE A 233 -14.51 -1.24 -2.26
C ILE A 233 -15.59 -0.22 -1.87
N GLN A 234 -15.19 0.96 -1.38
CA GLN A 234 -16.12 2.03 -1.02
C GLN A 234 -16.94 2.54 -2.22
N MET A 235 -16.38 2.49 -3.44
CA MET A 235 -17.11 2.80 -4.67
C MET A 235 -18.14 1.73 -5.07
N GLY A 236 -18.17 0.59 -4.38
CA GLY A 236 -19.11 -0.51 -4.61
C GLY A 236 -18.63 -1.55 -5.63
N CYS A 237 -17.35 -1.54 -6.03
CA CYS A 237 -16.83 -2.47 -7.02
C CYS A 237 -16.81 -3.91 -6.48
N ASN A 238 -17.33 -4.86 -7.24
CA ASN A 238 -17.28 -6.29 -6.92
C ASN A 238 -17.54 -7.11 -8.20
N PRO A 239 -16.58 -7.95 -8.67
CA PRO A 239 -15.28 -8.25 -8.08
C PRO A 239 -14.21 -7.18 -8.31
N ILE A 240 -13.11 -7.24 -7.54
CA ILE A 240 -11.91 -6.42 -7.71
C ILE A 240 -10.71 -7.28 -8.09
N LEU A 241 -9.98 -6.87 -9.12
CA LEU A 241 -8.88 -7.61 -9.74
C LEU A 241 -7.57 -6.85 -9.52
N LEU A 242 -6.67 -7.44 -8.75
CA LEU A 242 -5.34 -6.91 -8.52
C LEU A 242 -4.39 -7.43 -9.62
N THR A 243 -3.59 -6.55 -10.19
CA THR A 243 -2.54 -6.92 -11.15
C THR A 243 -1.28 -6.10 -10.90
N GLY A 244 -0.10 -6.68 -11.12
CA GLY A 244 1.15 -6.03 -10.72
C GLY A 244 1.27 -5.90 -9.19
N GLN A 245 0.46 -6.66 -8.44
CA GLN A 245 0.45 -6.66 -6.99
C GLN A 245 1.26 -7.86 -6.47
N ASP A 246 2.57 -7.79 -6.68
CA ASP A 246 3.47 -8.90 -6.36
C ASP A 246 3.91 -8.93 -4.89
N CYS A 247 4.05 -7.79 -4.22
CA CYS A 247 4.56 -7.68 -2.84
C CYS A 247 5.81 -8.54 -2.55
N ALA A 248 6.64 -8.79 -3.56
CA ALA A 248 7.82 -9.65 -3.50
C ALA A 248 8.77 -9.34 -4.66
N PHE A 249 10.01 -9.83 -4.59
CA PHE A 249 11.00 -9.72 -5.66
C PHE A 249 10.78 -10.77 -6.77
N THR A 250 9.61 -10.77 -7.39
CA THR A 250 9.21 -11.75 -8.42
C THR A 250 10.19 -11.77 -9.59
N GLY A 251 10.76 -12.94 -9.89
CA GLY A 251 11.80 -13.08 -10.91
C GLY A 251 13.05 -12.25 -10.64
N GLY A 252 13.33 -11.92 -9.36
CA GLY A 252 14.44 -11.07 -8.95
C GLY A 252 14.25 -9.59 -9.27
N ARG A 253 13.03 -9.15 -9.60
CA ARG A 253 12.68 -7.76 -9.95
C ARG A 253 11.77 -7.14 -8.90
N THR A 254 11.96 -5.85 -8.65
CA THR A 254 11.10 -5.03 -7.75
C THR A 254 9.87 -4.51 -8.48
N TYR A 255 10.02 -4.18 -9.76
CA TYR A 255 8.98 -3.56 -10.59
C TYR A 255 8.92 -4.22 -11.97
N SER A 256 7.82 -3.95 -12.68
CA SER A 256 7.67 -4.21 -14.12
C SER A 256 8.91 -3.75 -14.90
N ARG A 257 9.26 -4.50 -15.96
CA ARG A 257 10.41 -4.13 -16.82
C ARG A 257 10.25 -2.74 -17.44
N TRP A 258 9.01 -2.26 -17.57
CA TRP A 258 8.69 -0.99 -18.19
C TRP A 258 8.83 0.20 -17.24
N ALA A 259 8.83 -0.02 -15.92
CA ALA A 259 8.99 1.06 -14.94
C ALA A 259 10.28 1.85 -15.17
N ARG A 260 11.40 1.15 -15.43
CA ARG A 260 12.70 1.78 -15.71
C ARG A 260 12.73 2.54 -17.03
N THR A 261 12.06 2.02 -18.05
CA THR A 261 11.99 2.67 -19.37
C THR A 261 11.14 3.94 -19.30
N CYS A 262 10.07 3.94 -18.51
CA CYS A 262 9.18 5.10 -18.35
C CYS A 262 9.79 6.23 -17.50
N LEU A 263 10.79 5.93 -16.66
CA LEU A 263 11.52 6.88 -15.82
C LEU A 263 12.82 7.39 -16.48
N GLY A 264 12.93 7.37 -17.82
CA GLY A 264 14.15 7.69 -18.55
C GLY A 264 15.03 8.78 -17.91
N HIS A 265 16.32 8.46 -17.70
CA HIS A 265 17.37 9.32 -17.13
C HIS A 265 17.25 9.73 -15.65
N ILE A 266 16.70 8.91 -14.74
CA ILE A 266 16.98 9.06 -13.30
C ILE A 266 18.40 8.60 -12.91
N ASP A 267 19.16 8.02 -13.85
CA ASP A 267 20.53 7.53 -13.61
C ASP A 267 21.59 8.62 -13.36
N GLN A 268 21.27 9.92 -13.43
CA GLN A 268 22.29 10.98 -13.30
C GLN A 268 22.06 12.05 -12.22
N ILE A 269 20.91 12.11 -11.55
CA ILE A 269 20.70 13.16 -10.54
C ILE A 269 20.05 12.55 -9.30
N ASP A 270 20.88 12.54 -8.26
CA ASP A 270 20.56 12.39 -6.86
C ASP A 270 20.37 10.99 -6.25
N ARG A 271 21.30 10.73 -5.31
CA ARG A 271 21.22 9.77 -4.20
C ARG A 271 20.09 10.13 -3.22
N VAL A 272 18.91 10.53 -3.72
CA VAL A 272 17.77 10.88 -2.90
C VAL A 272 17.00 9.60 -2.56
N GLN A 273 16.62 9.50 -1.28
CA GLN A 273 15.90 8.40 -0.65
C GLN A 273 14.54 8.14 -1.34
N THR A 274 14.51 7.46 -2.46
CA THR A 274 13.27 6.96 -3.06
C THR A 274 12.83 5.68 -2.35
N LEU A 275 11.53 5.40 -2.31
CA LEU A 275 11.01 4.07 -1.94
C LEU A 275 11.62 2.96 -2.83
N ASP A 276 11.96 3.29 -4.08
CA ASP A 276 12.72 2.39 -4.98
C ASP A 276 14.13 2.12 -4.47
N ALA A 277 14.82 3.15 -3.97
CA ALA A 277 16.13 3.02 -3.35
C ALA A 277 16.04 2.26 -2.02
N SER A 278 14.98 2.42 -1.22
CA SER A 278 14.82 1.65 0.03
C SER A 278 14.59 0.15 -0.24
N HIS A 279 13.76 -0.21 -1.23
CA HIS A 279 13.59 -1.61 -1.65
C HIS A 279 14.90 -2.24 -2.16
N LEU A 280 15.68 -1.49 -2.94
CA LEU A 280 16.98 -1.93 -3.43
C LEU A 280 18.05 -1.97 -2.33
N LEU A 281 17.99 -1.06 -1.36
CA LEU A 281 18.87 -1.02 -0.19
C LEU A 281 18.57 -2.17 0.77
N ASP A 282 17.31 -2.54 0.99
CA ASP A 282 16.93 -3.70 1.80
C ASP A 282 17.44 -5.00 1.19
N ARG A 283 17.34 -5.12 -0.14
CA ARG A 283 17.97 -6.23 -0.90
C ARG A 283 19.49 -6.27 -0.72
N ARG A 284 20.17 -5.11 -0.71
CA ARG A 284 21.62 -5.01 -0.51
C ARG A 284 22.05 -5.18 0.95
N ARG A 285 21.16 -4.95 1.92
CA ARG A 285 21.42 -5.04 3.37
C ARG A 285 21.11 -6.42 3.97
N GLY A 286 20.63 -7.38 3.17
CA GLY A 286 20.38 -8.75 3.61
C GLY A 286 19.18 -8.92 4.55
N LYS A 287 18.30 -7.92 4.64
CA LYS A 287 17.04 -7.99 5.43
C LYS A 287 15.88 -8.49 4.57
N GLN A 288 16.05 -9.68 4.00
CA GLN A 288 15.01 -10.28 3.16
C GLN A 288 14.14 -11.20 4.02
N LEU A 289 12.84 -10.95 3.97
CA LEU A 289 11.83 -11.90 4.44
C LEU A 289 11.52 -12.86 3.30
N THR A 290 10.92 -14.00 3.64
CA THR A 290 10.43 -14.95 2.65
C THR A 290 8.94 -15.12 2.86
N VAL A 291 8.19 -15.11 1.76
CA VAL A 291 6.73 -15.31 1.76
C VAL A 291 6.37 -16.41 0.79
N GLN A 292 5.23 -17.07 1.03
CA GLN A 292 4.72 -18.05 0.10
C GLN A 292 4.36 -17.38 -1.22
N ARG A 293 4.68 -18.05 -2.31
CA ARG A 293 4.37 -17.62 -3.68
C ARG A 293 2.99 -18.14 -4.10
N THR A 294 2.32 -17.41 -5.00
CA THR A 294 0.98 -17.74 -5.51
C THR A 294 0.86 -19.11 -6.19
N ASP A 295 1.91 -19.58 -6.86
CA ASP A 295 2.00 -20.89 -7.53
C ASP A 295 2.67 -21.98 -6.66
N GLY A 296 2.91 -21.68 -5.38
CA GLY A 296 3.60 -22.55 -4.43
C GLY A 296 5.11 -22.30 -4.33
N GLY A 297 5.69 -22.71 -3.21
CA GLY A 297 7.07 -22.40 -2.85
C GLY A 297 7.22 -20.98 -2.29
N ASP A 298 8.46 -20.51 -2.28
CA ASP A 298 8.87 -19.33 -1.53
C ASP A 298 9.46 -18.25 -2.43
N VAL A 299 9.21 -16.97 -2.09
CA VAL A 299 9.76 -15.82 -2.81
C VAL A 299 10.28 -14.78 -1.80
N PRO A 300 11.47 -14.19 -2.03
CA PRO A 300 11.98 -13.16 -1.15
C PRO A 300 11.18 -11.86 -1.28
N THR A 301 10.99 -11.17 -0.17
CA THR A 301 10.33 -9.86 -0.08
C THR A 301 11.08 -8.93 0.88
N SER A 302 10.85 -7.62 0.75
CA SER A 302 11.34 -6.63 1.72
C SER A 302 10.34 -6.45 2.86
N GLN A 303 10.79 -5.86 3.97
CA GLN A 303 9.91 -5.51 5.09
C GLN A 303 8.80 -4.53 4.65
N VAL A 304 9.13 -3.57 3.80
CA VAL A 304 8.16 -2.59 3.26
C VAL A 304 7.09 -3.30 2.42
N MET A 305 7.50 -4.17 1.48
CA MET A 305 6.58 -4.95 0.65
C MET A 305 5.73 -5.93 1.46
N TYR A 306 6.30 -6.52 2.52
CA TYR A 306 5.55 -7.34 3.46
C TYR A 306 4.47 -6.52 4.20
N GLY A 307 4.77 -5.28 4.58
CA GLY A 307 3.76 -4.38 5.13
C GLY A 307 2.62 -4.11 4.15
N TYR A 308 2.92 -3.95 2.86
CA TYR A 308 1.90 -3.79 1.82
C TYR A 308 1.04 -5.05 1.67
N LEU A 309 1.67 -6.23 1.69
CA LEU A 309 0.98 -7.52 1.67
C LEU A 309 -0.03 -7.62 2.81
N ARG A 310 0.41 -7.41 4.05
CA ARG A 310 -0.47 -7.50 5.24
C ARG A 310 -1.59 -6.47 5.22
N GLY A 311 -1.31 -5.25 4.72
CA GLY A 311 -2.35 -4.23 4.57
C GLY A 311 -3.44 -4.62 3.57
N ILE A 312 -3.10 -5.29 2.47
CA ILE A 312 -4.09 -5.79 1.51
C ILE A 312 -4.94 -6.90 2.13
N GLU A 313 -4.32 -7.81 2.87
CA GLU A 313 -5.02 -8.92 3.52
C GLU A 313 -5.95 -8.45 4.63
N GLU A 314 -5.56 -7.42 5.37
CA GLU A 314 -6.40 -6.79 6.38
C GLU A 314 -7.67 -6.20 5.75
N ILE A 315 -7.52 -5.45 4.65
CA ILE A 315 -8.66 -4.93 3.89
C ILE A 315 -9.54 -6.08 3.37
N ALA A 316 -8.94 -7.12 2.78
CA ALA A 316 -9.69 -8.28 2.29
C ALA A 316 -10.44 -9.02 3.40
N ARG A 317 -9.83 -9.14 4.59
CA ARG A 317 -10.42 -9.76 5.79
C ARG A 317 -11.62 -8.96 6.31
N GLU A 318 -11.56 -7.62 6.25
CA GLU A 318 -12.62 -6.73 6.71
C GLU A 318 -13.79 -6.64 5.73
N HIS A 319 -13.60 -7.08 4.48
CA HIS A 319 -14.59 -7.06 3.42
C HIS A 319 -14.84 -8.45 2.80
N PRO A 320 -15.33 -9.44 3.59
CA PRO A 320 -15.50 -10.82 3.11
C PRO A 320 -16.54 -10.96 1.98
N ASP A 321 -17.44 -9.99 1.82
CA ASP A 321 -18.47 -9.97 0.77
C ASP A 321 -17.92 -9.50 -0.60
N VAL A 322 -16.71 -8.93 -0.63
CA VAL A 322 -16.05 -8.47 -1.85
C VAL A 322 -15.15 -9.57 -2.38
N ARG A 323 -15.39 -10.00 -3.62
CA ARG A 323 -14.53 -10.98 -4.28
C ARG A 323 -13.30 -10.28 -4.82
N ILE A 324 -12.14 -10.55 -4.21
CA ILE A 324 -10.85 -9.99 -4.60
C ILE A 324 -9.99 -11.09 -5.22
N TYR A 325 -9.41 -10.80 -6.39
CA TYR A 325 -8.56 -11.73 -7.12
C TYR A 325 -7.19 -11.12 -7.43
N ASN A 326 -6.10 -11.86 -7.20
CA ASN A 326 -4.77 -11.51 -7.70
C ASN A 326 -4.53 -12.22 -9.03
N VAL A 327 -4.37 -11.45 -10.11
CA VAL A 327 -4.37 -11.94 -11.49
C VAL A 327 -2.95 -12.04 -12.02
N ALA A 328 -2.60 -13.21 -12.57
CA ALA A 328 -1.32 -13.45 -13.26
C ALA A 328 -0.07 -13.12 -12.41
N SER A 329 -0.21 -13.09 -11.08
CA SER A 329 0.91 -12.86 -10.17
C SER A 329 1.67 -14.15 -9.92
N GLN A 330 2.99 -14.04 -9.93
CA GLN A 330 3.95 -15.04 -9.43
C GLN A 330 4.65 -14.50 -8.18
N GLY A 331 4.04 -13.51 -7.52
CA GLY A 331 4.53 -12.87 -6.30
C GLY A 331 4.00 -13.53 -5.05
N ALA A 332 3.95 -12.76 -3.97
CA ALA A 332 3.43 -13.19 -2.69
C ALA A 332 1.98 -13.65 -2.80
N ARG A 333 1.68 -14.80 -2.20
CA ARG A 333 0.32 -15.23 -1.90
C ARG A 333 -0.27 -14.24 -0.89
N ILE A 334 -1.47 -13.77 -1.19
CA ILE A 334 -2.20 -12.79 -0.39
C ILE A 334 -3.36 -13.53 0.29
N ASP A 335 -3.36 -13.58 1.62
CA ASP A 335 -4.45 -14.18 2.38
C ASP A 335 -5.79 -13.48 2.11
N HIS A 336 -6.89 -14.24 2.11
CA HIS A 336 -8.24 -13.77 1.75
C HIS A 336 -8.43 -13.25 0.32
N VAL A 337 -7.42 -13.37 -0.55
CA VAL A 337 -7.48 -13.01 -1.97
C VAL A 337 -7.26 -14.26 -2.82
N SER A 338 -8.17 -14.52 -3.75
CA SER A 338 -8.07 -15.69 -4.63
C SER A 338 -7.06 -15.44 -5.75
N THR A 339 -6.28 -16.44 -6.15
CA THR A 339 -5.36 -16.30 -7.30
C THR A 339 -6.05 -16.78 -8.57
N LEU A 340 -5.94 -15.99 -9.63
CA LEU A 340 -6.33 -16.42 -10.98
C LEU A 340 -5.07 -16.59 -11.82
N GLY A 341 -4.81 -17.85 -12.21
CA GLY A 341 -3.62 -18.24 -12.94
C GLY A 341 -3.66 -17.79 -14.40
N SER A 342 -4.86 -17.55 -14.95
CA SER A 342 -5.01 -16.96 -16.27
C SER A 342 -6.25 -16.08 -16.38
N ILE A 343 -6.24 -15.20 -17.38
CA ILE A 343 -7.38 -14.34 -17.69
C ILE A 343 -8.51 -15.12 -18.41
N GLY A 344 -8.24 -16.33 -18.90
CA GLY A 344 -9.31 -17.24 -19.32
C GLY A 344 -10.24 -17.62 -18.17
N GLU A 345 -9.70 -17.71 -16.94
CA GLU A 345 -10.51 -17.93 -15.73
C GLU A 345 -11.29 -16.66 -15.36
N LEU A 346 -10.68 -15.48 -15.56
CA LEU A 346 -11.34 -14.20 -15.38
C LEU A 346 -12.54 -14.01 -16.31
N VAL A 347 -12.37 -14.26 -17.61
CA VAL A 347 -13.44 -14.11 -18.60
C VAL A 347 -14.58 -15.10 -18.33
N ARG A 348 -14.29 -16.29 -17.79
CA ARG A 348 -15.32 -17.25 -17.32
C ARG A 348 -16.02 -16.81 -16.03
N LEU A 349 -15.38 -15.98 -15.21
CA LEU A 349 -16.00 -15.35 -14.03
C LEU A 349 -16.85 -14.13 -14.42
N MET A 350 -16.61 -13.53 -15.58
CA MET A 350 -17.27 -12.32 -16.07
C MET A 350 -18.45 -12.59 -17.02
N ASN A 351 -18.52 -13.78 -17.62
CA ASN A 351 -19.63 -14.29 -18.42
C ASN A 351 -20.48 -15.25 -17.59
#